data_AF-A0A0P6BAJ2-F1
#
_entry.id   AF-A0A0P6BAJ2-F1
#
_cell.length_a   1.000
_cell.length_b   1.000
_cell.length_c   1.000
_cell.angle_alpha   90.00
_cell.angle_beta   90.00
_cell.angle_gamma   90.00
#
_symmetry.space_group_name_H-M   'P 1'
#
loop_
_entity.id
_entity.type
_entity.pdbx_description
1 polymer ?
#
loop_
_entity_poly.entity_id
_entity_poly.type
_entity_poly.pdbx_seq_one_letter_code
_entity_poly.pdbx_strand_id
1 'polypeptide(L)'
;MKKNIVLLLFTTILSFGQNNQTTLEEYNYLSKGYKIQIESGLDMKNGYVLKDIFYDFKSTIKFNKNNVVRSSTFKLLYKQGQELPSAILMITKRLDNNVTSFYCIPSHGSSLWTNFHNDFFDDLKEHNSKIGVYEIELLSAQYSYYFNSLQMLSYCLTTKK
;
A
#
# COMPACT_ATOMS: atom_id res chain seq x y z
N MET A 1 6.53 -44.66 45.00
CA MET A 1 6.89 -43.24 44.76
C MET A 1 6.85 -43.01 43.25
N LYS A 2 5.83 -42.30 42.76
CA LYS A 2 5.57 -42.12 41.32
C LYS A 2 6.54 -41.05 40.79
N LYS A 3 7.44 -41.43 39.88
CA LYS A 3 8.36 -40.51 39.20
C LYS A 3 7.58 -39.77 38.11
N ASN A 4 7.29 -38.49 38.33
CA ASN A 4 6.73 -37.61 37.33
C ASN A 4 7.82 -37.31 36.30
N ILE A 5 7.72 -37.93 35.11
CA ILE A 5 8.50 -37.53 33.93
C ILE A 5 7.89 -36.21 33.45
N VAL A 6 8.58 -35.11 33.72
CA VAL A 6 8.25 -33.79 33.16
C VAL A 6 8.57 -33.84 31.67
N LEU A 7 7.53 -33.87 30.86
CA LEU A 7 7.59 -33.82 29.40
C LEU A 7 8.00 -32.41 28.99
N LEU A 8 9.29 -32.21 28.70
CA LEU A 8 9.81 -30.97 28.15
C LEU A 8 9.44 -30.89 26.66
N LEU A 9 8.26 -30.37 26.35
CA LEU A 9 7.86 -29.95 25.00
C LEU A 9 8.75 -28.76 24.59
N PHE A 10 9.88 -29.04 23.94
CA PHE A 10 10.63 -28.05 23.17
C PHE A 10 9.97 -27.93 21.78
N THR A 11 8.74 -27.39 21.76
CA THR A 11 8.06 -27.08 20.51
C THR A 11 8.49 -25.71 20.00
N THR A 12 9.01 -25.75 18.77
CA THR A 12 9.11 -24.66 17.80
C THR A 12 10.00 -23.48 18.19
N ILE A 13 11.27 -23.56 17.78
CA ILE A 13 11.96 -22.39 17.23
C ILE A 13 11.12 -21.96 16.02
N LEU A 14 10.15 -21.08 16.25
CA LEU A 14 9.42 -20.43 15.17
C LEU A 14 10.45 -19.62 14.40
N SER A 15 10.72 -20.11 13.19
CA SER A 15 11.51 -19.47 12.16
C SER A 15 11.17 -17.98 12.10
N PHE A 16 12.11 -17.12 12.51
CA PHE A 16 12.11 -15.71 12.12
C PHE A 16 12.45 -15.63 10.63
N GLY A 17 11.55 -16.14 9.78
CA GLY A 17 11.43 -15.62 8.43
C GLY A 17 10.94 -14.19 8.59
N GLN A 18 11.85 -13.22 8.51
CA GLN A 18 11.50 -11.80 8.32
C GLN A 18 10.91 -11.62 6.91
N ASN A 19 9.82 -12.34 6.61
CA ASN A 19 8.99 -12.01 5.47
C ASN A 19 8.25 -10.75 5.90
N ASN A 20 8.83 -9.60 5.56
CA ASN A 20 8.26 -8.28 5.81
C ASN A 20 7.06 -8.01 4.88
N GLN A 21 6.28 -9.07 4.61
CA GLN A 21 5.16 -9.05 3.72
C GLN A 21 4.02 -8.30 4.37
N THR A 22 3.42 -7.38 3.62
CA THR A 22 2.22 -6.66 4.08
C THR A 22 1.15 -7.66 4.48
N THR A 23 0.69 -7.53 5.72
CA THR A 23 -0.44 -8.28 6.26
C THR A 23 -1.76 -7.67 5.80
N LEU A 24 -2.84 -8.45 5.82
CA LEU A 24 -4.18 -7.93 5.51
C LEU A 24 -4.60 -6.81 6.47
N GLU A 25 -4.18 -6.88 7.73
CA GLU A 25 -4.45 -5.85 8.74
C GLU A 25 -3.76 -4.52 8.38
N GLU A 26 -2.49 -4.57 7.98
CA GLU A 26 -1.74 -3.39 7.52
C GLU A 26 -2.36 -2.82 6.24
N TYR A 27 -2.74 -3.69 5.31
CA TYR A 27 -3.42 -3.28 4.08
C TYR A 27 -4.73 -2.54 4.35
N ASN A 28 -5.59 -3.11 5.20
CA ASN A 28 -6.87 -2.50 5.57
C ASN A 28 -6.67 -1.21 6.35
N TYR A 29 -5.67 -1.16 7.22
CA TYR A 29 -5.32 0.05 7.93
C TYR A 29 -4.91 1.16 6.96
N LEU A 30 -4.00 0.92 6.01
CA LEU A 30 -3.56 1.98 5.08
C LEU A 30 -4.63 2.38 4.05
N SER A 31 -5.41 1.42 3.53
CA SER A 31 -6.42 1.69 2.50
C SER A 31 -7.70 2.33 3.06
N LYS A 32 -8.05 2.06 4.32
CA LYS A 32 -9.33 2.50 4.91
C LYS A 32 -9.14 3.16 6.28
N GLY A 33 -8.43 2.49 7.17
CA GLY A 33 -8.26 2.94 8.57
C GLY A 33 -7.55 4.29 8.72
N TYR A 34 -6.55 4.57 7.88
CA TYR A 34 -5.76 5.79 7.96
C TYR A 34 -6.59 7.04 7.70
N LYS A 35 -7.51 6.98 6.72
CA LYS A 35 -8.47 8.06 6.47
C LYS A 35 -9.29 8.36 7.72
N ILE A 36 -9.88 7.32 8.32
CA ILE A 36 -10.69 7.44 9.54
C ILE A 36 -9.86 8.04 10.68
N GLN A 37 -8.62 7.58 10.84
CA GLN A 37 -7.72 8.07 11.88
C GLN A 37 -7.46 9.58 11.74
N ILE A 38 -7.12 10.05 10.54
CA ILE A 38 -6.86 11.48 10.28
C ILE A 38 -8.14 12.31 10.47
N GLU A 39 -9.27 11.85 9.94
CA GLU A 39 -10.56 12.55 10.05
C GLU A 39 -11.07 12.63 11.49
N SER A 40 -10.75 11.63 12.32
CA SER A 40 -11.17 11.56 13.72
C SER A 40 -10.17 12.19 14.69
N GLY A 41 -9.01 12.65 14.22
CA GLY A 41 -7.94 13.17 15.06
C GLY A 41 -7.35 12.12 16.01
N LEU A 42 -7.39 10.83 15.63
CA LEU A 42 -6.86 9.73 16.43
C LEU A 42 -5.34 9.59 16.26
N ASP A 43 -4.70 9.05 17.30
CA ASP A 43 -3.29 8.71 17.26
C ASP A 43 -2.98 7.57 16.28
N MET A 44 -1.71 7.45 15.92
CA MET A 44 -1.21 6.32 15.14
C MET A 44 -1.52 4.98 15.81
N LYS A 45 -1.84 3.98 14.99
CA LYS A 45 -2.00 2.60 15.45
C LYS A 45 -0.78 2.16 16.27
N ASN A 46 -1.03 1.65 17.49
CA ASN A 46 0.02 1.17 18.39
C ASN A 46 0.95 0.16 17.70
N GLY A 47 2.26 0.32 17.92
CA GLY A 47 3.29 -0.53 17.32
C GLY A 47 3.65 -0.17 15.87
N TYR A 48 3.07 0.90 15.30
CA TYR A 48 3.36 1.35 13.94
C TYR A 48 3.78 2.82 13.90
N VAL A 49 4.58 3.17 12.90
CA VAL A 49 4.92 4.55 12.56
C VAL A 49 4.85 4.76 11.06
N LEU A 50 4.37 5.94 10.64
CA LEU A 50 4.45 6.39 9.26
C LEU A 50 5.61 7.36 9.12
N LYS A 51 6.45 7.15 8.11
CA LYS A 51 7.56 8.04 7.77
C LYS A 51 7.39 8.55 6.37
N ASP A 52 7.74 9.80 6.13
CA ASP A 52 7.80 10.34 4.77
C ASP A 52 8.92 9.65 3.99
N ILE A 53 8.73 9.49 2.67
CA ILE A 53 9.86 9.15 1.80
C ILE A 53 10.79 10.36 1.78
N PHE A 54 12.10 10.13 1.80
CA PHE A 54 13.07 11.19 1.58
C PHE A 54 12.69 11.89 0.26
N TYR A 55 12.48 13.21 0.30
CA TYR A 55 11.95 14.08 -0.77
C TYR A 55 10.41 14.14 -0.88
N ASP A 56 9.88 15.35 -1.19
CA ASP A 56 8.50 15.61 -1.60
C ASP A 56 8.19 14.90 -2.94
N PHE A 57 8.27 13.58 -2.95
CA PHE A 57 8.04 12.74 -4.12
C PHE A 57 6.55 12.81 -4.46
N LYS A 58 6.26 13.62 -5.49
CA LYS A 58 4.94 13.78 -6.07
C LYS A 58 4.91 13.11 -7.43
N SER A 59 4.13 12.05 -7.56
CA SER A 59 3.81 11.46 -8.87
C SER A 59 2.60 12.18 -9.45
N THR A 60 2.70 12.61 -10.71
CA THR A 60 1.55 13.17 -11.44
C THR A 60 1.22 12.28 -12.62
N ILE A 61 0.01 11.73 -12.65
CA ILE A 61 -0.47 10.90 -13.76
C ILE A 61 -1.54 11.69 -14.50
N LYS A 62 -1.39 11.77 -15.83
CA LYS A 62 -2.38 12.35 -16.73
C LYS A 62 -3.01 11.25 -17.58
N PHE A 63 -4.32 11.06 -17.46
CA PHE A 63 -5.05 10.11 -18.30
C PHE A 63 -5.83 10.87 -19.39
N ASN A 64 -5.34 10.76 -20.64
CA ASN A 64 -5.92 11.23 -21.92
C ASN A 64 -6.47 12.70 -21.96
N LYS A 65 -7.07 13.07 -23.11
CA LYS A 65 -7.50 14.41 -23.55
C LYS A 65 -8.40 15.18 -22.57
N ASN A 66 -9.01 14.50 -21.60
CA ASN A 66 -9.96 15.08 -20.63
C ASN A 66 -9.33 15.43 -19.28
N ASN A 67 -8.00 15.59 -19.20
CA ASN A 67 -7.29 16.21 -18.06
C ASN A 67 -7.53 15.56 -16.68
N VAL A 68 -7.62 14.22 -16.60
CA VAL A 68 -7.59 13.60 -15.27
C VAL A 68 -6.14 13.60 -14.77
N VAL A 69 -5.83 14.63 -13.99
CA VAL A 69 -4.56 14.77 -13.29
C VAL A 69 -4.72 14.24 -11.88
N ARG A 70 -4.04 13.14 -11.58
CA ARG A 70 -3.89 12.61 -10.22
C ARG A 70 -2.52 12.98 -9.69
N SER A 71 -2.48 13.64 -8.54
CA SER A 71 -1.24 13.90 -7.80
C SER A 71 -1.14 12.95 -6.63
N SER A 72 -0.03 12.24 -6.49
CA SER A 72 0.17 11.20 -5.49
C SER A 72 1.37 11.51 -4.61
N THR A 73 1.20 11.39 -3.30
CA THR A 73 2.27 11.44 -2.28
C THR A 73 2.35 10.12 -1.55
N PHE A 74 3.52 9.81 -0.99
CA PHE A 74 3.79 8.48 -0.44
C PHE A 74 4.37 8.56 0.98
N LYS A 75 3.96 7.63 1.84
CA LYS A 75 4.50 7.43 3.18
C LYS A 75 4.82 5.95 3.40
N LEU A 76 5.81 5.65 4.23
CA LEU A 76 6.27 4.30 4.54
C LEU A 76 5.73 3.87 5.90
N LEU A 77 5.04 2.73 5.93
CA LEU A 77 4.59 2.12 7.18
C LEU A 77 5.68 1.22 7.74
N TYR A 78 6.15 1.52 8.94
CA TYR A 78 7.06 0.67 9.68
C TYR A 78 6.34 0.08 10.89
N LYS A 79 6.56 -1.20 11.14
CA LYS A 79 6.35 -1.76 12.48
C LYS A 79 7.52 -1.36 13.37
N GLN A 80 7.22 -1.00 14.62
CA GLN A 80 8.26 -0.63 15.58
C GLN A 80 9.31 -1.74 15.71
N GLY A 81 10.59 -1.34 15.69
CA GLY A 81 11.72 -2.27 15.73
C GLY A 81 12.09 -2.91 14.39
N GLN A 82 11.35 -2.65 13.30
CA GLN A 82 11.74 -3.09 11.95
C GLN A 82 12.57 -2.04 11.22
N GLU A 83 13.60 -2.50 10.52
CA GLU A 83 14.47 -1.66 9.68
C GLU A 83 13.86 -1.37 8.31
N LEU A 84 13.00 -2.27 7.82
CA LEU A 84 12.34 -2.16 6.53
C LEU A 84 10.85 -1.85 6.72
N PRO A 85 10.25 -1.06 5.81
CA PRO A 85 8.82 -0.81 5.83
C PRO A 85 8.03 -2.07 5.47
N SER A 86 6.86 -2.20 6.09
CA SER A 86 5.91 -3.30 5.90
C SER A 86 4.96 -3.02 4.72
N ALA A 87 4.76 -1.75 4.35
CA ALA A 87 3.94 -1.31 3.22
C ALA A 87 4.21 0.17 2.88
N ILE A 88 3.66 0.65 1.76
CA ILE A 88 3.71 2.06 1.36
C ILE A 88 2.26 2.58 1.27
N LEU A 89 1.97 3.66 1.99
CA LEU A 89 0.73 4.42 1.85
C LEU A 89 0.86 5.37 0.65
N MET A 90 -0.05 5.25 -0.31
CA MET A 90 -0.20 6.18 -1.43
C MET A 90 -1.45 7.02 -1.22
N ILE A 91 -1.27 8.33 -1.12
CA ILE A 91 -2.35 9.32 -0.99
C ILE A 91 -2.50 10.01 -2.33
N THR A 92 -3.64 9.85 -2.98
CA THR A 92 -3.90 10.38 -4.32
C THR A 92 -4.97 11.44 -4.27
N LYS A 93 -4.67 12.64 -4.77
CA LYS A 93 -5.65 13.71 -4.96
C LYS A 93 -5.98 13.85 -6.44
N ARG A 94 -7.26 13.77 -6.78
CA ARG A 94 -7.76 14.11 -8.11
C ARG A 94 -7.90 15.63 -8.23
N LEU A 95 -7.33 16.23 -9.27
CA LEU A 95 -7.31 17.70 -9.41
C LEU A 95 -8.61 18.29 -9.96
N ASP A 96 -9.43 17.48 -10.62
CA ASP A 96 -10.70 17.88 -11.22
C ASP A 96 -11.83 18.04 -10.18
N ASN A 97 -11.87 17.17 -9.17
CA ASN A 97 -12.94 17.15 -8.16
C ASN A 97 -12.45 17.15 -6.70
N ASN A 98 -11.14 17.33 -6.48
CA ASN A 98 -10.48 17.36 -5.16
C ASN A 98 -10.68 16.11 -4.29
N VAL A 99 -11.19 15.00 -4.84
CA VAL A 99 -11.34 13.74 -4.10
C VAL A 99 -9.96 13.19 -3.74
N THR A 100 -9.81 12.80 -2.47
CA THR A 100 -8.59 12.16 -1.96
C THR A 100 -8.86 10.69 -1.68
N SER A 101 -8.07 9.82 -2.31
CA SER A 101 -8.10 8.37 -2.15
C SER A 101 -6.82 7.89 -1.45
N PHE A 102 -6.94 6.85 -0.64
CA PHE A 102 -5.85 6.24 0.11
C PHE A 102 -5.68 4.80 -0.33
N TYR A 103 -4.46 4.43 -0.71
CA TYR A 103 -4.15 3.08 -1.16
C TYR A 103 -2.98 2.49 -0.39
N CYS A 104 -3.06 1.19 -0.13
CA CYS A 104 -1.92 0.42 0.34
C CYS A 104 -1.19 -0.17 -0.85
N ILE A 105 0.03 0.29 -1.12
CA ILE A 105 0.98 -0.41 -1.99
C ILE A 105 1.65 -1.48 -1.12
N PRO A 106 1.40 -2.77 -1.39
CA PRO A 106 1.97 -3.84 -0.59
C PRO A 106 3.48 -3.92 -0.78
N SER A 107 4.18 -4.49 0.20
CA SER A 107 5.57 -4.89 0.07
C SER A 107 5.77 -5.84 -1.10
N HIS A 108 7.01 -5.92 -1.58
CA HIS A 108 7.34 -6.83 -2.66
C HIS A 108 7.00 -8.29 -2.29
N GLY A 109 6.52 -9.05 -3.27
CA GLY A 109 6.13 -10.45 -3.09
C GLY A 109 4.84 -10.71 -2.29
N SER A 110 4.15 -9.68 -1.78
CA SER A 110 2.86 -9.88 -1.09
C SER A 110 1.77 -10.35 -2.07
N SER A 111 0.90 -11.26 -1.63
CA SER A 111 -0.28 -11.66 -2.43
C SER A 111 -1.32 -10.54 -2.55
N LEU A 112 -1.23 -9.49 -1.74
CA LEU A 112 -2.17 -8.36 -1.72
C LEU A 112 -2.00 -7.40 -2.91
N TRP A 113 -1.03 -7.63 -3.80
CA TRP A 113 -0.90 -6.86 -5.04
C TRP A 113 -2.15 -6.95 -5.91
N THR A 114 -2.86 -8.09 -5.89
CA THR A 114 -4.15 -8.24 -6.58
C THR A 114 -5.21 -7.32 -6.00
N ASN A 115 -5.28 -7.18 -4.67
CA ASN A 115 -6.20 -6.26 -4.00
C ASN A 115 -5.90 -4.81 -4.40
N PHE A 116 -4.63 -4.41 -4.31
CA PHE A 116 -4.22 -3.06 -4.68
C PHE A 116 -4.54 -2.75 -6.15
N HIS A 117 -4.26 -3.69 -7.05
CA HIS A 117 -4.60 -3.56 -8.47
C HIS A 117 -6.09 -3.30 -8.68
N ASN A 118 -6.95 -4.12 -8.06
CA ASN A 118 -8.39 -4.00 -8.22
C ASN A 118 -8.91 -2.67 -7.63
N ASP A 119 -8.52 -2.35 -6.40
CA ASP A 119 -8.95 -1.11 -5.73
C ASP A 119 -8.55 0.13 -6.54
N PHE A 120 -7.31 0.16 -7.05
CA PHE A 120 -6.81 1.29 -7.82
C PHE A 120 -7.41 1.36 -9.24
N PHE A 121 -7.59 0.21 -9.90
CA PHE A 121 -8.16 0.16 -11.26
C PHE A 121 -9.67 0.44 -11.28
N ASP A 122 -10.40 -0.02 -10.27
CA ASP A 122 -11.84 0.23 -10.16
C ASP A 122 -12.12 1.71 -9.88
N ASP A 123 -11.32 2.38 -9.03
CA ASP A 123 -11.37 3.84 -8.84
C ASP A 123 -11.12 4.60 -10.16
N LEU A 124 -10.18 4.12 -10.97
CA LEU A 124 -9.88 4.68 -12.28
C LEU A 124 -11.05 4.49 -13.26
N LYS A 125 -11.59 3.27 -13.34
CA LYS A 125 -12.72 2.91 -14.21
C LYS A 125 -13.98 3.67 -13.86
N GLU A 126 -14.36 3.71 -12.58
CA GLU A 126 -15.58 4.39 -12.11
C GLU A 126 -15.52 5.89 -12.45
N HIS A 127 -14.33 6.48 -12.33
CA HIS A 127 -14.16 7.88 -12.68
C HIS A 127 -14.19 8.11 -14.20
N ASN A 128 -13.54 7.25 -14.99
CA ASN A 128 -13.46 7.42 -16.45
C ASN A 128 -14.75 7.05 -17.18
N SER A 129 -15.54 6.11 -16.66
CA SER A 129 -16.86 5.78 -17.20
C SER A 129 -17.83 6.96 -17.10
N LYS A 130 -17.70 7.78 -16.05
CA LYS A 130 -18.42 9.05 -15.87
C LYS A 130 -17.97 10.14 -16.85
N ILE A 131 -16.76 10.03 -17.42
CA ILE A 131 -16.14 11.05 -18.30
C ILE A 131 -16.24 10.65 -19.79
N GLY A 132 -16.88 9.51 -20.11
CA GLY A 132 -17.19 9.11 -21.49
C GLY A 132 -15.97 8.74 -22.34
N VAL A 133 -14.87 8.30 -21.73
CA VAL A 133 -13.62 8.00 -22.46
C VAL A 133 -13.63 6.56 -22.99
N TYR A 134 -13.74 6.42 -24.31
CA TYR A 134 -13.79 5.16 -25.07
C TYR A 134 -12.42 4.70 -25.63
N GLU A 135 -11.30 5.06 -25.00
CA GLU A 135 -9.96 4.52 -25.36
C GLU A 135 -9.42 3.63 -24.23
N ILE A 136 -10.02 2.44 -24.11
CA ILE A 136 -9.72 1.46 -23.06
C ILE A 136 -8.28 0.92 -23.18
N GLU A 137 -7.74 0.80 -24.40
CA GLU A 137 -6.41 0.23 -24.67
C GLU A 137 -5.25 1.16 -24.33
N LEU A 138 -5.35 2.45 -24.67
CA LEU A 138 -4.31 3.43 -24.31
C LEU A 138 -4.26 3.61 -22.78
N LEU A 139 -5.44 3.62 -22.14
CA LEU A 139 -5.58 3.68 -20.70
C LEU A 139 -4.97 2.46 -20.01
N SER A 140 -5.18 1.25 -20.56
CA SER A 140 -4.64 0.01 -19.99
C SER A 140 -3.11 -0.05 -20.08
N ALA A 141 -2.51 0.45 -21.16
CA ALA A 141 -1.06 0.54 -21.31
C ALA A 141 -0.42 1.52 -20.32
N GLN A 142 -0.97 2.75 -20.20
CA GLN A 142 -0.50 3.75 -19.25
C GLN A 142 -0.65 3.26 -17.80
N TYR A 143 -1.78 2.63 -17.50
CA TYR A 143 -2.03 2.01 -16.21
C TYR A 143 -1.01 0.91 -15.90
N SER A 144 -0.75 0.00 -16.83
CA SER A 144 0.20 -1.11 -16.63
C SER A 144 1.61 -0.60 -16.37
N TYR A 145 2.06 0.42 -17.10
CA TYR A 145 3.36 1.06 -16.87
C TYR A 145 3.46 1.66 -15.47
N TYR A 146 2.41 2.38 -15.05
CA TYR A 146 2.38 2.99 -13.73
C TYR A 146 2.36 1.94 -12.62
N PHE A 147 1.53 0.90 -12.75
CA PHE A 147 1.46 -0.21 -11.80
C PHE A 147 2.81 -0.91 -11.64
N ASN A 148 3.50 -1.21 -12.74
CA ASN A 148 4.84 -1.81 -12.71
C ASN A 148 5.87 -0.89 -12.04
N SER A 149 5.75 0.44 -12.23
CA SER A 149 6.60 1.42 -11.55
C SER A 149 6.39 1.40 -10.03
N LEU A 150 5.15 1.23 -9.57
CA LEU A 150 4.85 1.07 -8.15
C LEU A 150 5.36 -0.26 -7.59
N GLN A 151 5.30 -1.35 -8.36
CA GLN A 151 5.91 -2.62 -7.99
C GLN A 151 7.43 -2.50 -7.83
N MET A 152 8.09 -1.77 -8.72
CA MET A 152 9.53 -1.48 -8.63
C MET A 152 9.85 -0.62 -7.40
N LEU A 153 9.07 0.43 -7.16
CA LEU A 153 9.21 1.27 -5.97
C LEU A 153 9.10 0.45 -4.67
N SER A 154 8.09 -0.43 -4.60
CA SER A 154 7.92 -1.35 -3.47
C SER A 154 9.11 -2.29 -3.32
N TYR A 155 9.59 -2.88 -4.41
CA TYR A 155 10.81 -3.70 -4.39
C TYR A 155 11.99 -2.95 -3.78
N CYS A 156 12.28 -1.75 -4.29
CA CYS A 156 13.41 -0.93 -3.84
C CYS A 156 13.33 -0.51 -2.36
N LEU A 157 12.12 -0.33 -1.82
CA LEU A 157 11.92 0.21 -0.48
C LEU A 157 11.63 -0.84 0.59
N THR A 158 11.11 -2.00 0.21
CA THR A 158 10.64 -3.03 1.16
C THR A 158 11.49 -4.30 1.18
N THR A 159 12.54 -4.36 0.35
CA THR A 159 13.45 -5.51 0.23
C THR A 159 14.84 -5.15 0.76
N LYS A 160 15.52 -6.09 1.44
CA LYS A 160 16.93 -5.91 1.81
C LYS A 160 17.77 -5.87 0.53
N LYS A 161 18.69 -4.90 0.46
CA LYS A 161 19.69 -4.80 -0.61
C LYS A 161 20.83 -5.79 -0.38
#